data_AF-A0A2V3UAV6-F1
#
_entry.id   AF-A0A2V3UAV6-F1
#
_cell.length_a   1.000
_cell.length_b   1.000
_cell.length_c   1.000
_cell.angle_alpha   90.00
_cell.angle_beta   90.00
_cell.angle_gamma   90.00
#
_symmetry.space_group_name_H-M   'P 1'
#
loop_
_entity.id
_entity.type
_entity.pdbx_description
1 polymer ?
#
loop_
_entity_poly.entity_id
_entity_poly.type
_entity_poly.pdbx_seq_one_letter_code
_entity_poly.pdbx_strand_id
1 'polypeptide(L)'
;MTDKPDGGPVFPSEQGQTPDGAWNQTYCQGMCLRDYYAAHAPVDYLAAMAVHGGRPNLNNDQERAAFFAVWALMRYEYADAMIAEAHGNGR
;
A
#
# COMPACT_ATOMS: atom_id res chain seq x y z
N MET A 1 0.03 -16.64 -8.37
CA MET A 1 0.05 -15.29 -7.79
C MET A 1 -0.26 -15.50 -6.32
N THR A 2 0.75 -15.50 -5.46
CA THR A 2 0.55 -15.69 -4.01
C THR A 2 -0.01 -14.41 -3.45
N ASP A 3 -1.26 -14.44 -2.98
CA ASP A 3 -1.89 -13.30 -2.32
C ASP A 3 -1.07 -12.92 -1.08
N LYS A 4 -0.44 -11.74 -1.14
CA LYS A 4 0.25 -11.16 0.01
C LYS A 4 -0.80 -10.62 0.97
N PRO A 5 -0.67 -10.83 2.29
CA PRO A 5 -1.61 -10.28 3.26
C PRO A 5 -1.63 -8.75 3.16
N ASP A 6 -2.82 -8.18 3.04
CA ASP A 6 -3.11 -6.75 2.88
C ASP A 6 -3.15 -6.00 4.23
N GLY A 7 -3.08 -6.74 5.34
CA GLY A 7 -3.17 -6.22 6.70
C GLY A 7 -4.59 -5.85 7.14
N GLY A 8 -5.61 -6.03 6.29
CA GLY A 8 -6.98 -5.62 6.58
C GLY A 8 -7.24 -4.11 6.40
N PRO A 9 -8.45 -3.64 6.75
CA PRO A 9 -8.88 -2.26 6.51
C PRO A 9 -8.16 -1.25 7.42
N VAL A 10 -7.72 -0.11 6.87
CA VAL A 10 -7.13 1.03 7.61
C VAL A 10 -8.16 1.69 8.51
N PHE A 11 -9.40 1.75 8.04
CA PHE A 11 -10.53 2.31 8.77
C PHE A 11 -11.57 1.20 8.96
N PRO A 12 -11.60 0.54 10.13
CA PRO A 12 -12.60 -0.47 10.42
C PRO A 12 -14.00 0.14 10.33
N SER A 13 -14.85 -0.41 9.48
CA SER A 13 -16.27 -0.05 9.43
C SER A 13 -17.08 -1.04 10.27
N GLU A 14 -17.99 -0.52 11.10
CA GLU A 14 -18.90 -1.37 11.86
C GLU A 14 -19.94 -2.03 10.92
N GLN A 15 -20.05 -3.35 10.99
CA GLN A 15 -21.20 -4.07 10.44
C GLN A 15 -22.32 -4.00 11.46
N GLY A 16 -23.48 -3.47 11.06
CA GLY A 16 -24.62 -3.30 11.94
C GLY A 16 -25.94 -3.22 11.19
N GLN A 17 -27.01 -3.38 11.94
CA GLN A 17 -28.37 -3.19 11.45
C GLN A 17 -28.65 -1.69 11.36
N THR A 18 -29.14 -1.23 10.22
CA THR A 18 -29.62 0.14 10.04
C THR A 18 -30.88 0.37 10.90
N PRO A 19 -31.22 1.63 11.25
CA PRO A 19 -32.44 1.94 12.02
C PRO A 19 -33.74 1.38 11.41
N ASP A 20 -33.72 1.15 10.10
CA ASP A 20 -34.76 0.60 9.23
C ASP A 20 -34.74 -0.95 9.15
N GLY A 21 -33.87 -1.60 9.90
CA GLY A 21 -33.81 -3.06 10.03
C GLY A 21 -33.02 -3.78 8.93
N ALA A 22 -32.51 -3.03 7.93
CA ALA A 22 -31.66 -3.57 6.89
C ALA A 22 -30.23 -3.83 7.42
N TRP A 23 -29.53 -4.79 6.84
CA TRP A 23 -28.12 -5.01 7.16
C TRP A 23 -27.26 -4.07 6.30
N ASN A 24 -26.32 -3.34 6.91
CA ASN A 24 -25.34 -2.55 6.17
C ASN A 24 -24.52 -3.49 5.25
N GLN A 25 -24.85 -3.53 3.97
CA GLN A 25 -24.13 -4.29 2.94
C GLN A 25 -22.92 -3.53 2.36
N THR A 26 -22.76 -2.25 2.70
CA THR A 26 -21.62 -1.43 2.29
C THR A 26 -20.40 -1.74 3.17
N TYR A 27 -19.97 -3.01 3.15
CA TYR A 27 -18.59 -3.36 3.47
C TYR A 27 -17.72 -2.83 2.32
N CYS A 28 -17.31 -1.57 2.43
CA CYS A 28 -16.17 -1.09 1.68
C CYS A 28 -14.95 -1.45 2.53
N GLN A 29 -14.08 -2.32 2.04
CA GLN A 29 -12.85 -2.70 2.75
C GLN A 29 -11.92 -1.48 2.99
N GLY A 30 -12.27 -0.31 2.46
CA GLY A 30 -11.48 0.91 2.59
C GLY A 30 -10.11 0.74 1.95
N MET A 31 -9.20 1.67 2.24
CA MET A 31 -7.78 1.47 1.97
C MET A 31 -7.28 0.35 2.89
N CYS A 32 -6.51 -0.62 2.37
CA CYS A 32 -5.90 -1.63 3.24
C CYS A 32 -4.67 -1.07 3.97
N LEU A 33 -4.29 -1.64 5.12
CA LEU A 33 -3.14 -1.15 5.90
C LEU A 33 -1.87 -1.11 5.06
N ARG A 34 -1.73 -2.07 4.14
CA ARG A 34 -0.65 -2.11 3.17
C ARG A 34 -0.63 -0.90 2.24
N ASP A 35 -1.78 -0.49 1.69
CA ASP A 35 -1.89 0.69 0.83
C ASP A 35 -1.61 1.97 1.61
N TYR A 36 -2.06 2.04 2.87
CA TYR A 36 -1.77 3.18 3.75
C TYR A 36 -0.28 3.32 4.04
N TYR A 37 0.38 2.24 4.45
CA TYR A 37 1.82 2.28 4.67
C TYR A 37 2.59 2.56 3.38
N ALA A 38 2.15 2.05 2.22
CA ALA A 38 2.77 2.37 0.94
C ALA A 38 2.61 3.85 0.57
N ALA A 39 1.44 4.45 0.83
CA ALA A 39 1.20 5.87 0.61
C ALA A 39 2.05 6.77 1.54
N HIS A 40 2.29 6.32 2.77
CA HIS A 40 3.08 7.02 3.79
C HIS A 40 4.55 6.61 3.85
N ALA A 41 5.01 5.72 2.98
CA ALA A 41 6.38 5.27 2.96
C ALA A 41 7.34 6.44 2.71
N PRO A 42 8.43 6.59 3.49
CA PRO A 42 9.41 7.67 3.35
C PRO A 42 10.35 7.47 2.16
N VAL A 43 9.81 6.98 1.04
CA VAL A 43 10.54 6.79 -0.22
C VAL A 43 10.27 7.99 -1.12
N ASP A 44 11.26 8.86 -1.20
CA ASP A 44 11.27 10.03 -2.08
C ASP A 44 11.80 9.70 -3.48
N TYR A 45 11.78 10.72 -4.35
CA TYR A 45 12.27 10.60 -5.72
C TYR A 45 13.76 10.25 -5.80
N LEU A 46 14.59 10.78 -4.89
CA LEU A 46 16.05 10.58 -4.94
C LEU A 46 16.41 9.15 -4.56
N ALA A 47 15.76 8.59 -3.54
CA ALA A 47 15.90 7.19 -3.16
C ALA A 47 15.48 6.26 -4.30
N ALA A 48 14.31 6.51 -4.91
CA ALA A 48 13.84 5.72 -6.05
C ALA A 48 14.78 5.83 -7.26
N MET A 49 15.32 7.02 -7.53
CA MET A 49 16.27 7.26 -8.63
C MET A 49 17.59 6.50 -8.43
N ALA A 50 18.09 6.45 -7.19
CA ALA A 50 19.31 5.70 -6.87
C ALA A 50 19.12 4.19 -7.12
N VAL A 51 17.97 3.63 -6.72
CA VAL A 51 17.66 2.20 -6.93
C VAL A 51 17.36 1.88 -8.40
N HIS A 52 16.68 2.78 -9.11
CA HIS A 52 16.43 2.65 -10.54
C HIS A 52 17.71 2.62 -11.41
N GLY A 53 18.83 3.13 -10.88
CA GLY A 53 20.12 3.16 -11.57
C GLY A 53 20.47 4.48 -12.23
N GLY A 54 19.84 5.58 -11.80
CA GLY A 54 20.12 6.93 -12.29
C GLY A 54 18.86 7.71 -12.70
N ARG A 55 19.08 8.90 -13.25
CA ARG A 55 18.00 9.83 -13.61
C ARG A 55 17.16 9.26 -14.77
N PRO A 56 15.86 8.98 -14.56
CA PRO A 56 15.00 8.48 -15.62
C PRO A 56 14.66 9.57 -16.64
N ASN A 57 14.57 9.21 -17.92
CA ASN A 57 13.92 10.02 -18.94
C ASN A 57 12.39 9.87 -18.86
N LEU A 58 11.74 10.79 -18.16
CA LEU A 58 10.28 10.77 -18.00
C LEU A 58 9.50 11.06 -19.29
N ASN A 59 10.15 11.52 -20.36
CA ASN A 59 9.49 11.68 -21.67
C ASN A 59 9.44 10.37 -22.46
N ASN A 60 10.21 9.36 -22.07
CA ASN A 60 10.12 8.03 -22.63
C ASN A 60 9.12 7.20 -21.82
N ASP A 61 8.08 6.69 -22.46
CA ASP A 61 6.99 5.97 -21.79
C ASP A 61 7.46 4.70 -21.08
N GLN A 62 8.38 3.96 -21.70
CA GLN A 62 8.91 2.72 -21.15
C GLN A 62 9.77 2.99 -19.91
N GLU A 63 10.66 3.99 -19.98
CA GLU A 63 11.53 4.36 -18.87
C GLU A 63 10.75 5.00 -17.73
N ARG A 64 9.76 5.86 -18.05
CA ARG A 64 8.83 6.41 -17.07
C ARG A 64 8.05 5.32 -16.34
N ALA A 65 7.53 4.32 -17.06
CA ALA A 65 6.82 3.19 -16.46
C ALA A 65 7.73 2.34 -15.57
N ALA A 66 8.96 2.06 -16.02
CA ALA A 66 9.95 1.32 -15.23
C ALA A 66 10.32 2.04 -13.94
N PHE A 67 10.55 3.36 -14.00
CA PHE A 67 10.84 4.17 -12.83
C PHE A 67 9.69 4.16 -11.81
N PHE A 68 8.44 4.35 -12.26
CA PHE A 68 7.29 4.28 -11.36
C PHE A 68 7.08 2.89 -10.77
N ALA A 69 7.39 1.82 -11.51
CA ALA A 69 7.36 0.47 -10.97
C ALA A 69 8.38 0.28 -9.84
N VAL A 70 9.62 0.75 -10.01
CA VAL A 70 10.65 0.72 -8.95
C VAL A 70 10.20 1.51 -7.72
N TRP A 71 9.68 2.72 -7.91
CA TRP A 71 9.22 3.55 -6.80
C TRP A 71 8.05 2.89 -6.05
N ALA A 72 7.07 2.36 -6.77
CA ALA A 72 5.95 1.64 -6.16
C ALA A 72 6.43 0.40 -5.39
N LEU A 73 7.34 -0.39 -5.96
CA LEU A 73 7.91 -1.57 -5.31
C LEU A 73 8.54 -1.23 -3.96
N MET A 74 9.41 -0.21 -3.91
CA MET A 74 10.05 0.22 -2.67
C MET A 74 9.03 0.63 -1.60
N ARG A 75 7.95 1.30 -2.00
CA ARG A 75 6.88 1.71 -1.08
C ARG A 75 6.09 0.52 -0.54
N TYR A 76 5.79 -0.47 -1.37
CA TYR A 76 5.12 -1.68 -0.92
C TYR A 76 6.03 -2.61 -0.12
N GLU A 77 7.33 -2.62 -0.36
CA GLU A 77 8.30 -3.35 0.48
C GLU A 77 8.38 -2.73 1.88
N TYR A 78 8.37 -1.39 1.97
CA TYR A 78 8.23 -0.71 3.26
C TYR A 78 6.92 -1.07 3.97
N ALA A 79 5.79 -1.06 3.23
CA ALA A 79 4.49 -1.46 3.78
C ALA A 79 4.49 -2.90 4.32
N ASP A 80 5.06 -3.83 3.56
CA ASP A 80 5.20 -5.23 3.96
C ASP A 80 6.06 -5.35 5.24
N ALA A 81 7.12 -4.54 5.38
CA ALA A 81 7.96 -4.51 6.58
C ALA A 81 7.21 -3.96 7.82
N MET A 82 6.39 -2.92 7.65
CA MET A 82 5.56 -2.37 8.74
C MET A 82 4.52 -3.36 9.24
N ILE A 83 3.86 -4.09 8.34
CA ILE A 83 2.90 -5.15 8.71
C ILE A 83 3.62 -6.28 9.46
N ALA A 84 4.80 -6.68 8.97
CA ALA A 84 5.59 -7.73 9.63
C ALA A 84 6.05 -7.30 11.04
N GLU A 85 6.42 -6.04 11.23
CA GLU A 85 6.77 -5.47 12.54
C GLU A 85 5.58 -5.49 13.51
N ALA A 86 4.41 -5.04 13.06
CA ALA A 86 3.19 -5.04 13.87
C ALA A 86 2.77 -6.46 14.30
N HIS A 87 2.91 -7.44 13.42
CA HIS A 87 2.62 -8.85 13.73
C HIS A 87 3.72 -9.53 14.58
N GLY A 88 4.96 -9.06 14.49
CA GLY A 88 6.10 -9.56 15.24
C GLY A 88 6.19 -9.05 16.69
N ASN A 89 5.64 -7.87 16.97
CA ASN A 89 5.65 -7.23 18.29
C ASN A 89 4.53 -7.68 19.24
N GLY A 90 3.74 -8.69 18.89
CA GLY A 90 2.78 -9.34 19.79
C GLY A 90 3.40 -10.33 20.79
N ARG A 91 4.61 -10.05 21.31
CA ARG A 91 5.27 -10.87 22.35
C ARG A 91 5.10 -10.29 23.74
#